data_AF-A0A1F6QUV6-F1
#
_entry.id   AF-A0A1F6QUV6-F1
#
_cell.length_a   1.000
_cell.length_b   1.000
_cell.length_c   1.000
_cell.angle_alpha   90.00
_cell.angle_beta   90.00
_cell.angle_gamma   90.00
#
_symmetry.space_group_name_H-M   'P 1'
#
loop_
_entity.id
_entity.type
_entity.pdbx_description
1 polymer ?
#
loop_
_entity_poly.entity_id
_entity_poly.type
_entity_poly.pdbx_seq_one_letter_code
_entity_poly.pdbx_strand_id
1 'polypeptide(L)'
;MLPWNIKDIFVPKLDENLAEFIGIHLGDGTLTKNFIRIFGDSRYDASYFAYISNLVKNLFGFSPFLRFDRGRNNKKHTMYLELCPKKL
;
A
#
# COMPACT_ATOMS: atom_id res chain seq x y z
N MET A 1 -27.57 -21.16 10.60
CA MET A 1 -26.33 -20.94 9.80
C MET A 1 -26.44 -19.56 9.18
N LEU A 2 -25.63 -18.60 9.62
CA LEU A 2 -25.61 -17.27 9.00
C LEU A 2 -24.90 -17.37 7.63
N PRO A 3 -25.41 -16.73 6.58
CA PRO A 3 -24.78 -16.74 5.28
C PRO A 3 -23.43 -16.02 5.38
N TRP A 4 -22.36 -16.68 4.93
CA TRP A 4 -21.06 -16.05 4.77
C TRP A 4 -21.22 -14.91 3.77
N ASN A 5 -21.05 -13.68 4.24
CA ASN A 5 -21.00 -12.51 3.38
C ASN A 5 -19.65 -12.58 2.65
N ILE A 6 -19.59 -13.31 1.54
CA ILE A 6 -18.40 -13.45 0.70
C ILE A 6 -18.14 -12.05 0.15
N LYS A 7 -17.17 -11.35 0.74
CA LYS A 7 -16.64 -10.13 0.14
C LYS A 7 -16.10 -10.51 -1.23
N ASP A 8 -16.41 -9.72 -2.25
CA ASP A 8 -15.82 -9.92 -3.58
C ASP A 8 -14.30 -9.92 -3.45
N ILE A 9 -13.69 -11.09 -3.74
CA ILE A 9 -12.24 -11.26 -3.70
C ILE A 9 -11.72 -10.89 -5.08
N PHE A 10 -11.03 -9.76 -5.17
CA PHE A 10 -10.29 -9.40 -6.36
C PHE A 10 -8.95 -10.14 -6.37
N VAL A 11 -8.68 -10.86 -7.45
CA VAL A 11 -7.38 -11.53 -7.68
C VAL A 11 -6.65 -10.78 -8.80
N PRO A 12 -5.51 -10.12 -8.51
CA PRO A 12 -4.73 -9.44 -9.53
C PRO A 12 -4.14 -10.43 -10.53
N LYS A 13 -3.82 -9.94 -11.73
CA LYS A 13 -3.11 -10.73 -12.75
C LYS A 13 -1.73 -11.15 -12.21
N LEU A 14 -1.38 -12.42 -12.42
CA LEU A 14 -0.07 -12.95 -12.05
C LEU A 14 0.97 -12.54 -13.10
N ASP A 15 1.54 -11.36 -12.95
CA ASP A 15 2.56 -10.81 -13.84
C ASP A 15 3.71 -10.12 -13.09
N GLU A 16 4.63 -9.52 -13.85
CA GLU A 16 5.81 -8.82 -13.31
C GLU A 16 5.44 -7.66 -12.38
N ASN A 17 4.32 -6.97 -12.63
CA ASN A 17 3.87 -5.87 -11.77
C ASN A 17 3.45 -6.40 -10.40
N LEU A 18 2.75 -7.53 -10.37
CA LEU A 18 2.40 -8.16 -9.10
C LEU A 18 3.65 -8.66 -8.36
N ALA A 19 4.60 -9.28 -9.08
CA ALA A 19 5.85 -9.74 -8.49
C ALA A 19 6.66 -8.58 -7.88
N GLU A 20 6.75 -7.45 -8.60
CA GLU A 20 7.37 -6.21 -8.12
C GLU A 20 6.68 -5.72 -6.83
N PHE A 21 5.35 -5.59 -6.85
CA PHE A 21 4.60 -5.13 -5.68
C PHE A 21 4.80 -6.04 -4.45
N ILE A 22 4.83 -7.37 -4.66
CA ILE A 22 5.11 -8.32 -3.58
C ILE A 22 6.56 -8.17 -3.08
N GLY A 23 7.54 -7.98 -3.95
CA GLY A 23 8.93 -7.73 -3.55
C GLY A 23 9.07 -6.46 -2.70
N ILE A 24 8.46 -5.36 -3.15
CA ILE A 24 8.39 -4.09 -2.43
C ILE A 24 7.75 -4.29 -1.05
N HIS A 25 6.66 -5.04 -1.00
CA HIS A 25 5.98 -5.34 0.26
C HIS A 25 6.83 -6.18 1.22
N LEU A 26 7.56 -7.18 0.72
CA LEU A 26 8.44 -8.01 1.54
C LEU A 26 9.64 -7.23 2.08
N GLY A 27 10.13 -6.22 1.36
CA GLY A 27 11.22 -5.35 1.80
C GLY A 27 10.77 -4.28 2.80
N ASP A 28 9.81 -3.46 2.40
CA ASP A 28 9.48 -2.18 3.08
C ASP A 28 8.07 -2.18 3.70
N GLY A 29 7.38 -3.32 3.67
CA GLY A 29 5.96 -3.40 3.93
C GLY A 29 5.56 -3.91 5.32
N THR A 30 4.30 -3.66 5.66
CA THR A 30 3.59 -4.31 6.77
C THR A 30 2.20 -4.70 6.31
N LEU A 31 1.83 -5.96 6.51
CA LEU A 31 0.50 -6.49 6.20
C LEU A 31 -0.22 -6.79 7.51
N THR A 32 -1.42 -6.23 7.65
CA THR A 32 -2.34 -6.54 8.75
C THR A 32 -3.68 -6.98 8.19
N LYS A 33 -4.59 -7.41 9.07
CA LYS A 33 -5.98 -7.73 8.69
C LYS A 33 -6.73 -6.56 8.03
N ASN A 34 -6.25 -5.33 8.21
CA ASN A 34 -6.99 -4.12 7.82
C ASN A 34 -6.29 -3.29 6.75
N PHE A 35 -4.99 -3.43 6.60
CA PHE A 35 -4.21 -2.58 5.70
C PHE A 35 -2.90 -3.25 5.27
N ILE A 36 -2.40 -2.78 4.14
CA ILE A 36 -0.99 -2.86 3.78
C ILE A 36 -0.40 -1.46 3.92
N ARG A 37 0.80 -1.35 4.48
CA ARG A 37 1.60 -0.13 4.45
C ARG A 37 2.96 -0.42 3.84
N ILE A 38 3.47 0.50 3.02
CA ILE A 38 4.86 0.53 2.52
C ILE A 38 5.52 1.77 3.11
N PHE A 39 6.62 1.61 3.83
CA PHE A 39 7.31 2.70 4.53
C PHE A 39 8.51 3.22 3.73
N GLY A 40 8.85 4.50 3.94
CA GLY A 40 9.99 5.13 3.29
C GLY A 40 10.35 6.46 3.94
N ASP A 41 11.43 7.07 3.45
CA ASP A 41 11.91 8.38 3.86
C ASP A 41 11.39 9.48 2.92
N SER A 42 10.62 10.40 3.48
CA SER A 42 9.99 11.51 2.74
C SER A 42 10.98 12.47 2.08
N ARG A 43 12.26 12.45 2.47
CA ARG A 43 13.30 13.31 1.88
C ARG A 43 13.82 12.76 0.55
N TYR A 44 13.73 11.45 0.35
CA TYR A 44 14.42 10.76 -0.75
C TYR A 44 13.45 9.96 -1.63
N ASP A 45 12.38 9.41 -1.05
CA ASP A 45 11.60 8.36 -1.72
C ASP A 45 10.35 8.89 -2.42
N ALA A 46 10.21 10.20 -2.58
CA ALA A 46 8.98 10.81 -3.14
C ALA A 46 8.66 10.28 -4.56
N SER A 47 9.66 10.15 -5.44
CA SER A 47 9.51 9.59 -6.78
C SER A 47 9.19 8.10 -6.75
N TYR A 48 9.86 7.34 -5.88
CA TYR A 48 9.60 5.92 -5.68
C TYR A 48 8.16 5.67 -5.21
N PHE A 49 7.64 6.50 -4.31
CA PHE A 49 6.27 6.39 -3.83
C PHE A 49 5.23 6.78 -4.89
N ALA A 50 5.56 7.71 -5.78
CA ALA A 50 4.71 7.97 -6.95
C ALA A 50 4.63 6.74 -7.88
N TYR A 51 5.76 6.06 -8.10
CA TYR A 51 5.80 4.80 -8.85
C TYR A 51 4.96 3.70 -8.18
N ILE A 52 5.16 3.46 -6.88
CA ILE A 52 4.39 2.44 -6.13
C ILE A 52 2.89 2.76 -6.18
N SER A 53 2.51 4.04 -6.06
CA SER A 53 1.11 4.46 -6.14
C SER A 53 0.46 4.10 -7.49
N ASN A 54 1.17 4.33 -8.59
CA ASN A 54 0.71 3.94 -9.92
C ASN A 54 0.65 2.41 -10.08
N LEU A 55 1.64 1.69 -9.54
CA LEU A 55 1.66 0.23 -9.54
C LEU A 55 0.43 -0.35 -8.84
N VAL A 56 0.09 0.16 -7.65
CA VAL A 56 -1.11 -0.24 -6.89
C VAL A 56 -2.39 0.07 -7.67
N LYS A 57 -2.47 1.25 -8.29
CA LYS A 57 -3.63 1.62 -9.11
C LYS A 57 -3.82 0.67 -10.30
N ASN A 58 -2.74 0.26 -10.95
CA ASN A 58 -2.79 -0.68 -12.07
C ASN A 58 -3.17 -2.10 -11.62
N LEU A 59 -2.65 -2.55 -10.48
CA LEU A 59 -2.92 -3.90 -9.97
C LEU A 59 -4.32 -4.05 -9.40
N PHE A 60 -4.80 -3.06 -8.64
CA PHE A 60 -6.00 -3.19 -7.81
C PHE A 60 -7.13 -2.22 -8.17
N GLY A 61 -6.92 -1.30 -9.12
CA GLY A 61 -7.95 -0.38 -9.59
C GLY A 61 -8.26 0.79 -8.65
N PHE A 62 -7.54 0.95 -7.54
CA PHE A 62 -7.72 2.06 -6.60
C PHE A 62 -6.39 2.73 -6.23
N SER A 63 -6.48 4.00 -5.81
CA SER A 63 -5.30 4.76 -5.39
C SER A 63 -5.03 4.58 -3.90
N PRO A 64 -3.78 4.28 -3.49
CA PRO A 64 -3.39 4.24 -2.08
C PRO A 64 -3.32 5.65 -1.46
N PHE A 65 -3.27 5.71 -0.12
CA PHE A 65 -3.13 6.97 0.62
C PHE A 65 -1.68 7.21 1.00
N LEU A 66 -1.08 8.29 0.49
CA LEU A 66 0.21 8.77 0.98
C LEU A 66 0.04 9.49 2.31
N ARG A 67 0.76 9.07 3.34
CA ARG A 67 0.74 9.70 4.66
C ARG A 67 2.16 10.03 5.12
N PHE A 68 2.26 11.12 5.89
CA PHE A 68 3.50 11.55 6.51
C PHE A 68 3.34 11.44 8.02
N ASP A 69 4.28 10.77 8.69
CA ASP A 69 4.28 10.69 10.15
C ASP A 69 4.65 12.05 10.74
N ARG A 70 3.64 12.73 11.29
CA ARG A 70 3.83 13.97 12.05
C ARG A 70 4.29 13.58 13.45
N GLY A 71 5.55 13.17 13.59
CA GLY A 71 6.11 12.82 14.89
C GLY A 71 5.93 13.94 15.92
N ARG A 72 5.87 13.60 17.21
CA ARG A 72 5.71 14.56 18.33
C ARG A 72 6.76 15.70 18.35
N ASN A 73 7.90 15.55 17.66
CA ASN A 73 9.04 16.48 17.70
C ASN A 73 9.62 16.81 16.30
N ASN A 74 8.81 17.06 15.27
CA ASN A 74 9.19 17.63 13.95
C ASN A 74 10.37 16.99 13.16
N LYS A 75 10.97 15.89 13.63
CA LYS A 75 12.16 15.24 13.03
C LYS A 75 11.86 13.89 12.38
N LYS A 76 10.60 13.50 12.24
CA LYS A 76 10.26 12.26 11.53
C LYS A 76 10.13 12.56 10.05
N HIS A 77 11.06 12.02 9.27
CA HIS A 77 11.02 11.99 7.81
C HIS A 77 10.35 10.71 7.31
N THR A 78 9.50 10.08 8.13
CA THR A 78 8.84 8.84 7.74
C THR A 78 7.58 9.18 6.95
N MET A 79 7.45 8.58 5.78
CA MET A 79 6.19 8.51 5.05
C MET A 79 5.80 7.05 4.82
N TYR A 80 4.52 6.82 4.54
CA TYR A 80 4.05 5.51 4.14
C TYR A 80 2.89 5.61 3.15
N LEU A 81 2.85 4.67 2.22
CA LEU A 81 1.69 4.41 1.37
C LEU A 81 0.82 3.40 2.08
N GLU A 82 -0.43 3.77 2.34
CA GLU A 82 -1.42 2.92 2.98
C GLU A 82 -2.46 2.46 1.96
N LEU A 83 -2.55 1.15 1.79
CA LEU A 83 -3.62 0.50 1.06
C LEU A 83 -4.66 0.07 2.08
N CYS A 84 -5.77 0.81 2.12
CA CYS A 84 -6.93 0.48 2.94
C CYS A 84 -8.07 0.01 2.02
N PRO A 85 -8.63 -1.19 2.21
CA PRO A 85 -9.81 -1.64 1.48
C PRO A 85 -11.10 -0.89 1.88
N LYS A 86 -11.05 0.07 2.82
CA LYS A 86 -12.20 0.88 3.22
C LYS A 86 -12.51 1.94 2.15
N LYS A 87 -13.13 1.48 1.05
CA LYS A 87 -13.99 2.19 0.07
C LYS A 87 -13.89 1.48 -1.30
N LEU A 88 -14.14 0.17 -1.32
CA LEU A 88 -14.73 -0.49 -2.48
C LEU A 88 -16.15 -0.87 -2.09
#